data_AF-A0A835U7H5-F1
#
_entry.id   AF-A0A835U7H5-F1
#
_cell.length_a   1.000
_cell.length_b   1.000
_cell.length_c   1.000
_cell.angle_alpha   90.00
_cell.angle_beta   90.00
_cell.angle_gamma   90.00
#
_symmetry.space_group_name_H-M   'P 1'
#
loop_
_entity.id
_entity.type
_entity.pdbx_description
1 polymer ?
#
loop_
_entity_poly.entity_id
_entity_poly.type
_entity_poly.pdbx_seq_one_letter_code
_entity_poly.pdbx_strand_id
1 'polypeptide(L)'
;MVRSSGVLQYGELKSAVEQLVDKYKAVGVKSVGVALDMKAISGTGSFGGPGGVQRSGTPQIGGGKRAGEALWERMGQCMDDLHKVVMAVWQLQAVLAKKRVPFTQVLFLQEVWQEGEPVLTDIVWDAVVNSFDSRMKSAFNSSSFVKEIFTNGYPKLFTMVENLLERISRDTDVKGIVSALTKEGKDKMVSTIHVFQTAFLAALLGRLSDNVNSIFLVSSRSTIPSKEQISRLLLRIQEEIEVVKLHGHLMLLVLHEIGKVLLLVAEKAEYQISAGPESRQVTAPANPSQLKNFALCQHLQEIHTRVSATASNLPSLAADVLSPSLGVIYGVACDSVTSLFQSMLDRLESCVLLMHDQNLGPDGMDSSTDGDASPYMEELQKCTVHFRNEFLSKLLPSSSSRSETISTGCVRRMASRILVFFIRHASLVRPLSESGKLRMARDMAELELAVGQNLFPVEQLGPPYRALRAFRPMMFLDTAQLWGSPLLHDLPPSVILHHLYSRGPDELQSPLQRNKLTPLQYSRWLDSQGEDQIWKGIKVTLDDYEVKVRSRGDKDLSPVYTLMLQIGSSISQDRREIV
;
A
#
# COMPACT_ATOMS: atom_id res chain seq x y z
N MET A 1 -46.68 -26.15 -62.01
CA MET A 1 -47.33 -25.06 -61.24
C MET A 1 -46.89 -24.99 -59.78
N VAL A 2 -46.78 -26.10 -59.02
CA VAL A 2 -46.38 -26.07 -57.59
C VAL A 2 -44.98 -25.49 -57.32
N ARG A 3 -43.99 -25.71 -58.20
CA ARG A 3 -42.64 -25.12 -58.06
C ARG A 3 -42.58 -23.60 -58.25
N SER A 4 -43.51 -23.01 -59.01
CA SER A 4 -43.54 -21.55 -59.24
C SER A 4 -44.24 -20.82 -58.10
N SER A 5 -45.24 -21.43 -57.47
CA SER A 5 -45.93 -20.87 -56.30
C SER A 5 -45.07 -20.89 -55.04
N GLY A 6 -44.19 -21.89 -54.89
CA GLY A 6 -43.21 -21.92 -53.81
C GLY A 6 -42.26 -20.72 -53.87
N VAL A 7 -41.58 -20.49 -55.01
CA VAL A 7 -40.60 -19.40 -55.18
C VAL A 7 -41.18 -18.00 -54.93
N LEU A 8 -42.46 -17.77 -55.30
CA LEU A 8 -43.17 -16.53 -55.00
C LEU A 8 -43.45 -16.37 -53.49
N GLN A 9 -43.88 -17.42 -52.79
CA GLN A 9 -44.09 -17.40 -51.34
C GLN A 9 -42.77 -17.29 -50.54
N TYR A 10 -41.66 -17.80 -51.08
CA TYR A 10 -40.35 -17.77 -50.43
C TYR A 10 -39.72 -16.36 -50.45
N GLY A 11 -39.83 -15.64 -51.57
CA GLY A 11 -39.40 -14.23 -51.65
C GLY A 11 -40.22 -13.29 -50.75
N GLU A 12 -41.51 -13.57 -50.57
CA GLU A 12 -42.39 -12.81 -49.67
C GLU A 12 -41.96 -12.92 -48.20
N LEU A 13 -41.51 -14.09 -47.74
CA LEU A 13 -41.08 -14.27 -46.35
C LEU A 13 -39.79 -13.49 -46.05
N LYS A 14 -38.77 -13.59 -46.91
CA LYS A 14 -37.52 -12.84 -46.74
C LYS A 14 -37.79 -11.34 -46.74
N SER A 15 -38.57 -10.85 -47.71
CA SER A 15 -38.96 -9.44 -47.78
C SER A 15 -39.76 -8.98 -46.55
N ALA A 16 -40.65 -9.82 -46.01
CA ALA A 16 -41.44 -9.48 -44.82
C ALA A 16 -40.56 -9.40 -43.55
N VAL A 17 -39.58 -10.30 -43.40
CA VAL A 17 -38.63 -10.26 -42.29
C VAL A 17 -37.74 -9.04 -42.38
N GLU A 18 -37.20 -8.73 -43.56
CA GLU A 18 -36.39 -7.52 -43.79
C GLU A 18 -37.16 -6.24 -43.44
N GLN A 19 -38.40 -6.10 -43.91
CA GLN A 19 -39.25 -4.95 -43.58
C GLN A 19 -39.51 -4.82 -42.07
N LEU A 20 -39.68 -5.96 -41.36
CA LEU A 20 -39.91 -5.96 -39.93
C LEU A 20 -38.63 -5.59 -39.16
N VAL A 21 -37.48 -6.09 -39.57
CA VAL A 21 -36.16 -5.75 -39.02
C VAL A 21 -35.86 -4.26 -39.23
N ASP A 22 -36.10 -3.72 -40.42
CA ASP A 22 -35.93 -2.30 -40.73
C ASP A 22 -36.87 -1.42 -39.90
N LYS A 23 -38.11 -1.86 -39.67
CA LYS A 23 -39.04 -1.18 -38.77
C LYS A 23 -38.50 -1.11 -37.33
N TYR A 24 -38.02 -2.22 -36.78
CA TYR A 24 -37.48 -2.27 -35.42
C TYR A 24 -36.19 -1.46 -35.29
N LYS A 25 -35.32 -1.52 -36.31
CA LYS A 25 -34.14 -0.65 -36.43
C LYS A 25 -34.52 0.83 -36.39
N ALA A 26 -35.51 1.25 -37.18
CA ALA A 26 -35.97 2.65 -37.19
C ALA A 26 -36.55 3.09 -35.83
N VAL A 27 -37.30 2.21 -35.15
CA VAL A 27 -37.83 2.48 -33.79
C VAL A 27 -36.70 2.67 -32.78
N GLY A 28 -35.70 1.79 -32.78
CA GLY A 28 -34.54 1.89 -31.88
C GLY A 28 -33.76 3.19 -32.10
N VAL A 29 -33.39 3.49 -33.34
CA VAL A 29 -32.67 4.73 -33.71
C VAL A 29 -33.47 5.97 -33.33
N LYS A 30 -34.79 5.97 -33.54
CA LYS A 30 -35.67 7.07 -33.16
C LYS A 30 -35.71 7.27 -31.64
N SER A 31 -35.81 6.19 -30.85
CA SER A 31 -35.83 6.29 -29.37
C SER A 31 -34.55 6.95 -28.85
N VAL A 32 -33.38 6.53 -29.36
CA VAL A 32 -32.09 7.16 -29.04
C VAL A 32 -32.08 8.65 -29.41
N GLY A 33 -32.59 9.01 -30.59
CA GLY A 33 -32.68 10.40 -31.02
C GLY A 33 -33.57 11.25 -30.11
N VAL A 34 -34.71 10.72 -29.69
CA VAL A 34 -35.67 11.40 -28.79
C VAL A 34 -35.09 11.57 -27.39
N ALA A 35 -34.35 10.59 -26.88
CA ALA A 35 -33.78 10.63 -25.53
C ALA A 35 -32.81 11.81 -25.32
N LEU A 36 -32.07 12.18 -26.38
CA LEU A 36 -31.05 13.22 -26.36
C LEU A 36 -31.48 14.53 -27.08
N ASP A 37 -32.77 14.66 -27.42
CA ASP A 37 -33.30 15.86 -28.06
C ASP A 37 -33.54 17.00 -27.05
N MET A 38 -32.62 17.97 -27.06
CA MET A 38 -32.62 19.15 -26.20
C MET A 38 -33.86 20.03 -26.36
N LYS A 39 -34.47 20.12 -27.56
CA LYS A 39 -35.67 20.96 -27.75
C LYS A 39 -36.83 20.44 -26.92
N ALA A 40 -36.97 19.12 -26.90
CA ALA A 40 -37.99 18.45 -26.11
C ALA A 40 -37.66 18.42 -24.60
N ILE A 41 -36.37 18.48 -24.20
CA ILE A 41 -35.97 18.58 -22.78
C ILE A 41 -36.30 19.98 -22.21
N SER A 42 -36.20 21.03 -23.03
CA SER A 42 -36.58 22.39 -22.63
C SER A 42 -38.08 22.70 -22.73
N GLY A 43 -38.84 21.95 -23.53
CA GLY A 43 -40.25 22.21 -23.83
C GLY A 43 -41.25 21.71 -22.79
N THR A 44 -40.85 20.77 -21.91
CA THR A 44 -41.72 20.21 -20.85
C THR A 44 -41.99 21.18 -19.68
N GLY A 45 -41.45 22.41 -19.75
CA GLY A 45 -41.60 23.45 -18.72
C GLY A 45 -42.33 24.73 -19.16
N SER A 46 -43.14 24.71 -20.22
CA SER A 46 -43.82 25.94 -20.68
C SER A 46 -45.11 26.23 -19.89
N PHE A 47 -44.97 27.00 -18.81
CA PHE A 47 -45.99 27.98 -18.42
C PHE A 47 -45.46 29.36 -18.81
N GLY A 48 -46.12 30.00 -19.78
CA GLY A 48 -45.70 31.24 -20.39
C GLY A 48 -45.88 32.46 -19.47
N GLY A 49 -44.82 33.26 -19.36
CA GLY A 49 -44.88 34.66 -18.97
C GLY A 49 -44.27 35.50 -20.11
N PRO A 50 -44.91 36.59 -20.57
CA PRO A 50 -44.46 37.32 -21.74
C PRO A 50 -43.29 38.25 -21.40
N GLY A 51 -42.20 38.15 -22.15
CA GLY A 51 -41.13 39.16 -22.18
C GLY A 51 -39.79 38.71 -21.62
N GLY A 52 -39.06 37.88 -22.35
CA GLY A 52 -37.65 37.58 -22.03
C GLY A 52 -36.91 37.08 -23.27
N VAL A 53 -35.94 37.86 -23.74
CA VAL A 53 -35.09 37.54 -24.89
C VAL A 53 -34.35 36.21 -24.64
N GLN A 54 -34.70 35.18 -25.41
CA GLN A 54 -34.08 33.85 -25.36
C GLN A 54 -32.65 33.90 -25.91
N ARG A 55 -31.65 33.66 -25.06
CA ARG A 55 -30.36 33.11 -25.52
C ARG A 55 -30.48 31.59 -25.48
N SER A 56 -30.43 30.98 -26.66
CA SER A 56 -30.42 29.53 -26.85
C SER A 56 -29.23 28.90 -26.11
N GLY A 57 -29.47 28.05 -25.12
CA GLY A 57 -28.46 27.11 -24.62
C GLY A 57 -28.45 26.75 -23.13
N THR A 58 -29.08 27.52 -22.24
CA THR A 58 -29.03 27.25 -20.79
C THR A 58 -30.39 27.43 -20.11
N PRO A 59 -30.88 26.45 -19.33
CA PRO A 59 -32.06 26.64 -18.49
C PRO A 59 -31.77 27.62 -17.34
N GLN A 60 -32.75 28.43 -16.94
CA GLN A 60 -32.67 29.26 -15.72
C GLN A 60 -32.38 28.41 -14.48
N ILE A 61 -31.81 29.04 -13.43
CA ILE A 61 -31.25 28.44 -12.21
C ILE A 61 -32.25 27.57 -11.40
N GLY A 62 -33.56 27.60 -11.69
CA GLY A 62 -34.56 26.63 -11.17
C GLY A 62 -35.01 25.54 -12.17
N GLY A 63 -34.83 25.75 -13.47
CA GLY A 63 -35.16 24.82 -14.54
C GLY A 63 -34.11 23.75 -14.80
N GLY A 64 -32.85 23.98 -14.41
CA GLY A 64 -31.74 23.05 -14.65
C GLY A 64 -31.91 21.70 -13.95
N LYS A 65 -32.36 21.67 -12.69
CA LYS A 65 -32.57 20.42 -11.94
C LYS A 65 -33.71 19.58 -12.53
N ARG A 66 -34.86 20.22 -12.83
CA ARG A 66 -36.01 19.56 -13.48
C ARG A 66 -35.67 19.06 -14.89
N ALA A 67 -34.94 19.85 -15.67
CA ALA A 67 -34.45 19.44 -16.98
C ALA A 67 -33.49 18.25 -16.90
N GLY A 68 -32.67 18.19 -15.84
CA GLY A 68 -31.78 17.06 -15.57
C GLY A 68 -32.55 15.79 -15.19
N GLU A 69 -33.58 15.90 -14.35
CA GLU A 69 -34.49 14.79 -14.02
C GLU A 69 -35.20 14.27 -15.27
N ALA A 70 -35.75 15.17 -16.11
CA ALA A 70 -36.39 14.81 -17.37
C ALA A 70 -35.41 14.12 -18.34
N LEU A 71 -34.14 14.56 -18.40
CA LEU A 71 -33.11 13.90 -19.19
C LEU A 71 -32.87 12.46 -18.73
N TRP A 72 -32.78 12.23 -17.41
CA TRP A 72 -32.62 10.88 -16.85
C TRP A 72 -33.83 9.98 -17.10
N GLU A 73 -35.04 10.51 -16.96
CA GLU A 73 -36.29 9.78 -17.23
C GLU A 73 -36.36 9.35 -18.70
N ARG A 74 -36.04 10.26 -19.62
CA ARG A 74 -36.01 9.95 -21.06
C ARG A 74 -34.91 8.96 -21.42
N MET A 75 -33.75 9.02 -20.77
CA MET A 75 -32.72 8.01 -20.91
C MET A 75 -33.20 6.65 -20.40
N GLY A 76 -33.95 6.61 -19.30
CA GLY A 76 -34.55 5.38 -18.77
C GLY A 76 -35.55 4.76 -19.75
N GLN A 77 -36.46 5.60 -20.28
CA GLN A 77 -37.41 5.18 -21.30
C GLN A 77 -36.70 4.66 -22.56
N CYS A 78 -35.58 5.29 -22.95
CA CYS A 78 -34.76 4.83 -24.06
C CYS A 78 -34.24 3.41 -23.81
N MET A 79 -33.68 3.12 -22.63
CA MET A 79 -33.22 1.77 -22.29
C MET A 79 -34.35 0.74 -22.36
N ASP A 80 -35.54 1.07 -21.87
CA ASP A 80 -36.70 0.18 -21.94
C ASP A 80 -37.18 -0.05 -23.38
N ASP A 81 -37.16 0.97 -24.23
CA ASP A 81 -37.52 0.84 -25.64
C ASP A 81 -36.49 0.00 -26.41
N LEU A 82 -35.19 0.19 -26.14
CA LEU A 82 -34.13 -0.62 -26.73
C LEU A 82 -34.25 -2.09 -26.32
N HIS A 83 -34.55 -2.38 -25.06
CA HIS A 83 -34.85 -3.73 -24.58
C HIS A 83 -36.01 -4.35 -25.38
N LYS A 84 -37.14 -3.65 -25.52
CA LYS A 84 -38.30 -4.14 -26.30
C LYS A 84 -37.96 -4.41 -27.76
N VAL A 85 -37.19 -3.51 -28.39
CA VAL A 85 -36.76 -3.65 -29.79
C VAL A 85 -35.90 -4.89 -29.98
N VAL A 86 -34.87 -5.08 -29.16
CA VAL A 86 -33.96 -6.24 -29.25
C VAL A 86 -34.71 -7.54 -28.95
N MET A 87 -35.57 -7.56 -27.93
CA MET A 87 -36.39 -8.73 -27.60
C MET A 87 -37.32 -9.12 -28.74
N ALA A 88 -37.96 -8.16 -29.42
CA ALA A 88 -38.86 -8.46 -30.53
C ALA A 88 -38.11 -9.11 -31.72
N VAL A 89 -36.92 -8.60 -32.04
CA VAL A 89 -36.08 -9.14 -33.13
C VAL A 89 -35.52 -10.51 -32.76
N TRP A 90 -35.09 -10.69 -31.52
CA TRP A 90 -34.63 -11.99 -31.04
C TRP A 90 -35.76 -13.04 -31.03
N GLN A 91 -36.97 -12.68 -30.61
CA GLN A 91 -38.13 -13.57 -30.67
C GLN A 91 -38.47 -13.96 -32.12
N LEU A 92 -38.40 -13.01 -33.05
CA LEU A 92 -38.55 -13.29 -34.48
C LEU A 92 -37.52 -14.32 -34.95
N GLN A 93 -36.25 -14.10 -34.62
CA GLN A 93 -35.15 -15.02 -34.95
C GLN A 93 -35.34 -16.40 -34.31
N ALA A 94 -35.75 -16.47 -33.04
CA ALA A 94 -36.05 -17.70 -32.34
C ALA A 94 -37.19 -18.49 -33.01
N VAL A 95 -38.23 -17.81 -33.49
CA VAL A 95 -39.33 -18.43 -34.23
C VAL A 95 -38.85 -18.94 -35.59
N LEU A 96 -38.05 -18.16 -36.32
CA LEU A 96 -37.47 -18.55 -37.61
C LEU A 96 -36.54 -19.77 -37.47
N ALA A 97 -35.79 -19.85 -36.37
CA ALA A 97 -34.88 -20.96 -36.06
C ALA A 97 -35.60 -22.26 -35.67
N LYS A 98 -36.83 -22.17 -35.16
CA LYS A 98 -37.60 -23.34 -34.67
C LYS A 98 -38.65 -23.83 -35.65
N LYS A 99 -39.24 -22.94 -36.44
CA LYS A 99 -40.35 -23.30 -37.34
C LYS A 99 -39.81 -23.78 -38.69
N ARG A 100 -40.47 -24.83 -39.20
CA ARG A 100 -40.21 -25.39 -40.53
C ARG A 100 -41.28 -24.93 -41.51
N VAL A 101 -40.85 -24.74 -42.75
CA VAL A 101 -41.73 -24.44 -43.87
C VAL A 101 -42.69 -25.63 -44.10
N PRO A 102 -44.01 -25.39 -44.24
CA PRO A 102 -44.95 -26.42 -44.66
C PRO A 102 -44.51 -27.04 -46.00
N PHE A 103 -44.61 -28.37 -46.14
CA PHE A 103 -44.27 -29.15 -47.34
C PHE A 103 -42.76 -29.38 -47.63
N THR A 104 -41.86 -28.43 -47.39
CA THR A 104 -40.41 -28.64 -47.65
C THR A 104 -39.62 -29.11 -46.42
N GLN A 105 -40.16 -28.96 -45.20
CA GLN A 105 -39.51 -29.32 -43.93
C GLN A 105 -38.17 -28.59 -43.66
N VAL A 106 -37.77 -27.64 -44.50
CA VAL A 106 -36.61 -26.76 -44.31
C VAL A 106 -36.92 -25.73 -43.21
N LEU A 107 -35.93 -25.34 -42.41
CA LEU A 107 -36.09 -24.30 -41.39
C LEU A 107 -36.32 -22.94 -42.06
N PHE A 108 -37.24 -22.12 -41.53
CA PHE A 108 -37.45 -20.77 -42.06
C PHE A 108 -36.16 -19.91 -42.01
N LEU A 109 -35.30 -20.15 -41.02
CA LEU A 109 -34.01 -19.47 -40.92
C LEU A 109 -33.10 -19.72 -42.14
N GLN A 110 -33.06 -20.94 -42.69
CA GLN A 110 -32.24 -21.26 -43.86
C GLN A 110 -32.74 -20.59 -45.15
N GLU A 111 -33.98 -20.13 -45.16
CA GLU A 111 -34.58 -19.42 -46.31
C GLU A 111 -34.34 -17.91 -46.25
N VAL A 112 -34.32 -17.35 -45.03
CA VAL A 112 -34.23 -15.91 -44.80
C VAL A 112 -32.78 -15.46 -44.61
N TRP A 113 -31.91 -16.34 -44.11
CA TRP A 113 -30.53 -16.05 -43.74
C TRP A 113 -29.56 -17.01 -44.45
N GLN A 114 -28.53 -16.47 -45.10
CA GLN A 114 -27.47 -17.25 -45.72
C GLN A 114 -26.25 -17.37 -44.80
N GLU A 115 -25.55 -18.51 -44.88
CA GLU A 115 -24.31 -18.75 -44.13
C GLU A 115 -23.27 -17.66 -44.46
N GLY A 116 -22.95 -16.81 -43.47
CA GLY A 116 -22.03 -15.67 -43.61
C GLY A 116 -22.70 -14.29 -43.48
N GLU A 117 -24.03 -14.19 -43.50
CA GLU A 117 -24.73 -12.94 -43.20
C GLU A 117 -24.73 -12.67 -41.67
N PRO A 118 -24.70 -11.41 -41.21
CA PRO A 118 -24.87 -11.11 -39.80
C PRO A 118 -26.25 -11.54 -39.33
N VAL A 119 -26.36 -11.94 -38.06
CA VAL A 119 -27.62 -12.41 -37.50
C VAL A 119 -28.59 -11.22 -37.36
N LEU A 120 -29.90 -11.45 -37.45
CA LEU A 120 -30.90 -10.35 -37.44
C LEU A 120 -30.78 -9.44 -36.21
N THR A 121 -30.48 -10.02 -35.05
CA THR A 121 -30.22 -9.25 -33.82
C THR A 121 -28.99 -8.36 -33.93
N ASP A 122 -27.92 -8.82 -34.59
CA ASP A 122 -26.69 -8.05 -34.76
C ASP A 122 -26.90 -6.85 -35.67
N ILE A 123 -27.66 -7.00 -36.76
CA ILE A 123 -28.00 -5.91 -37.69
C ILE A 123 -28.71 -4.76 -36.95
N VAL A 124 -29.69 -5.09 -36.10
CA VAL A 124 -30.44 -4.10 -35.33
C VAL A 124 -29.59 -3.52 -34.21
N TRP A 125 -28.82 -4.36 -33.51
CA TRP A 125 -27.97 -3.94 -32.41
C TRP A 125 -26.87 -2.99 -32.87
N ASP A 126 -26.15 -3.32 -33.94
CA ASP A 126 -25.11 -2.45 -34.49
C ASP A 126 -25.69 -1.10 -34.94
N ALA A 127 -26.88 -1.07 -35.54
CA ALA A 127 -27.55 0.17 -35.91
C ALA A 127 -27.93 1.03 -34.68
N VAL A 128 -28.43 0.39 -33.62
CA VAL A 128 -28.73 1.05 -32.34
C VAL A 128 -27.47 1.61 -31.70
N VAL A 129 -26.42 0.80 -31.58
CA VAL A 129 -25.13 1.18 -30.97
C VAL A 129 -24.48 2.32 -31.76
N ASN A 130 -24.47 2.27 -33.09
CA ASN A 130 -23.92 3.34 -33.93
C ASN A 130 -24.71 4.65 -33.77
N SER A 131 -26.04 4.57 -33.69
CA SER A 131 -26.87 5.74 -33.40
C SER A 131 -26.60 6.29 -32.00
N PHE A 132 -26.47 5.41 -31.00
CA PHE A 132 -26.21 5.79 -29.62
C PHE A 132 -24.83 6.46 -29.48
N ASP A 133 -23.79 5.88 -30.07
CA ASP A 133 -22.44 6.46 -30.13
C ASP A 133 -22.43 7.86 -30.76
N SER A 134 -23.01 8.00 -31.96
CA SER A 134 -23.10 9.28 -32.66
C SER A 134 -23.81 10.35 -31.82
N ARG A 135 -24.92 9.98 -31.17
CA ARG A 135 -25.72 10.90 -30.35
C ARG A 135 -25.04 11.26 -29.04
N MET A 136 -24.38 10.30 -28.38
CA MET A 136 -23.60 10.55 -27.17
C MET A 136 -22.41 11.47 -27.44
N LYS A 137 -21.66 11.23 -28.52
CA LYS A 137 -20.56 12.10 -28.95
C LYS A 137 -21.04 13.50 -29.32
N SER A 138 -22.13 13.61 -30.07
CA SER A 138 -22.73 14.90 -30.42
C SER A 138 -23.20 15.64 -29.16
N ALA A 139 -23.90 14.98 -28.25
CA ALA A 139 -24.35 15.58 -27.00
C ALA A 139 -23.17 16.07 -26.14
N PHE A 140 -22.10 15.27 -26.04
CA PHE A 140 -20.89 15.64 -25.30
C PHE A 140 -20.21 16.90 -25.86
N ASN A 141 -20.12 17.03 -27.18
CA ASN A 141 -19.42 18.15 -27.83
C ASN A 141 -20.28 19.40 -27.97
N SER A 142 -21.59 19.25 -28.19
CA SER A 142 -22.48 20.35 -28.53
C SER A 142 -23.32 20.88 -27.36
N SER A 143 -23.46 20.11 -26.27
CA SER A 143 -24.27 20.52 -25.11
C SER A 143 -23.47 20.47 -23.81
N SER A 144 -23.11 21.64 -23.28
CA SER A 144 -22.49 21.76 -21.95
C SER A 144 -23.38 21.21 -20.84
N PHE A 145 -24.70 21.42 -20.93
CA PHE A 145 -25.67 20.91 -19.96
C PHE A 145 -25.69 19.37 -19.91
N VAL A 146 -25.83 18.68 -21.06
CA VAL A 146 -25.83 17.20 -21.08
C VAL A 146 -24.47 16.67 -20.65
N LYS A 147 -23.39 17.30 -21.13
CA LYS A 147 -22.03 16.97 -20.73
C LYS A 147 -21.90 16.99 -19.21
N GLU A 148 -22.31 18.06 -18.55
CA GLU A 148 -22.21 18.20 -17.10
C GLU A 148 -23.06 17.16 -16.36
N ILE A 149 -24.34 17.01 -16.74
CA ILE A 149 -25.26 16.08 -16.07
C ILE A 149 -24.78 14.63 -16.16
N PHE A 150 -24.39 14.16 -17.36
CA PHE A 150 -23.91 12.79 -17.54
C PHE A 150 -22.49 12.56 -17.03
N THR A 151 -21.63 13.57 -17.03
CA THR A 151 -20.30 13.45 -16.41
C THR A 151 -20.43 13.29 -14.89
N ASN A 152 -21.21 14.17 -14.23
CA ASN A 152 -21.39 14.11 -12.78
C ASN A 152 -22.22 12.90 -12.34
N GLY A 153 -23.18 12.48 -13.16
CA GLY A 153 -23.99 11.29 -12.95
C GLY A 153 -23.51 10.04 -13.69
N TYR A 154 -22.22 9.97 -14.06
CA TYR A 154 -21.70 8.85 -14.85
C TYR A 154 -21.95 7.47 -14.22
N PRO A 155 -21.77 7.25 -12.91
CA PRO A 155 -22.10 5.96 -12.29
C PRO A 155 -23.57 5.52 -12.53
N LYS A 156 -24.50 6.47 -12.52
CA LYS A 156 -25.92 6.22 -12.84
C LYS A 156 -26.10 5.86 -14.32
N LEU A 157 -25.46 6.59 -15.24
CA LEU A 157 -25.50 6.28 -16.67
C LEU A 157 -24.94 4.88 -16.96
N PHE A 158 -23.79 4.57 -16.37
CA PHE A 158 -23.15 3.26 -16.46
C PHE A 158 -24.09 2.14 -15.97
N THR A 159 -24.69 2.33 -14.79
CA THR A 159 -25.70 1.40 -14.23
C THR A 159 -26.88 1.18 -15.19
N MET A 160 -27.38 2.23 -15.84
CA MET A 160 -28.51 2.11 -16.78
C MET A 160 -28.14 1.28 -18.01
N VAL A 161 -26.92 1.46 -18.54
CA VAL A 161 -26.41 0.68 -19.67
C VAL A 161 -26.13 -0.76 -19.26
N GLU A 162 -25.47 -1.01 -18.12
CA GLU A 162 -25.24 -2.37 -17.61
C GLU A 162 -26.56 -3.11 -17.38
N ASN A 163 -27.54 -2.49 -16.73
CA ASN A 163 -28.85 -3.08 -16.50
C ASN A 163 -29.58 -3.44 -17.80
N LEU A 164 -29.46 -2.62 -18.84
CA LEU A 164 -30.00 -2.95 -20.16
C LEU A 164 -29.35 -4.22 -20.72
N LEU A 165 -28.01 -4.26 -20.72
CA LEU A 165 -27.24 -5.38 -21.28
C LEU A 165 -27.49 -6.69 -20.50
N GLU A 166 -27.54 -6.61 -19.17
CA GLU A 166 -27.86 -7.75 -18.31
C GLU A 166 -29.29 -8.24 -18.51
N ARG A 167 -30.28 -7.34 -18.58
CA ARG A 167 -31.67 -7.70 -18.88
C ARG A 167 -31.78 -8.42 -20.22
N ILE A 168 -31.20 -7.88 -21.29
CA ILE A 168 -31.23 -8.52 -22.61
C ILE A 168 -30.55 -9.90 -22.55
N SER A 169 -29.39 -10.00 -21.90
CA SER A 169 -28.66 -11.26 -21.82
C SER A 169 -29.44 -12.34 -21.08
N ARG A 170 -30.01 -11.99 -19.93
CA ARG A 170 -30.81 -12.91 -19.11
C ARG A 170 -32.06 -13.36 -19.84
N ASP A 171 -32.77 -12.44 -20.50
CA ASP A 171 -34.05 -12.74 -21.14
C ASP A 171 -33.87 -13.50 -22.47
N THR A 172 -32.64 -13.55 -23.01
CA THR A 172 -32.29 -14.25 -24.27
C THR A 172 -31.42 -15.49 -24.07
N ASP A 173 -31.08 -15.84 -22.82
CA ASP A 173 -30.37 -17.06 -22.45
C ASP A 173 -31.32 -18.28 -22.49
N VAL A 174 -31.64 -18.73 -23.71
CA VAL A 174 -32.48 -19.89 -23.95
C VAL A 174 -31.68 -20.99 -24.62
N LYS A 175 -31.63 -22.16 -23.98
CA LYS A 175 -30.91 -23.35 -24.48
C LYS A 175 -31.26 -23.65 -25.94
N GLY A 176 -30.23 -23.71 -26.78
CA GLY A 176 -30.35 -24.04 -28.21
C GLY A 176 -30.67 -22.87 -29.14
N ILE A 177 -30.72 -21.63 -28.64
CA ILE A 177 -30.86 -20.41 -29.45
C ILE A 177 -29.68 -19.49 -29.15
N VAL A 178 -29.14 -18.84 -30.17
CA VAL A 178 -28.10 -17.83 -29.99
C VAL A 178 -28.66 -16.65 -29.18
N SER A 179 -27.93 -16.24 -28.13
CA SER A 179 -28.23 -15.03 -27.35
C SER A 179 -28.31 -13.81 -28.26
N ALA A 180 -29.15 -12.83 -27.91
CA ALA A 180 -29.27 -11.61 -28.72
C ALA A 180 -28.01 -10.74 -28.69
N LEU A 181 -27.16 -10.90 -27.67
CA LEU A 181 -25.93 -10.12 -27.49
C LEU A 181 -24.71 -11.01 -27.34
N THR A 182 -23.69 -10.71 -28.13
CA THR A 182 -22.32 -11.20 -27.95
C THR A 182 -21.56 -10.34 -26.93
N LYS A 183 -20.42 -10.85 -26.42
CA LYS A 183 -19.54 -10.06 -25.54
C LYS A 183 -19.06 -8.78 -26.23
N GLU A 184 -18.65 -8.88 -27.49
CA GLU A 184 -18.24 -7.72 -28.29
C GLU A 184 -19.38 -6.69 -28.47
N GLY A 185 -20.62 -7.15 -28.68
CA GLY A 185 -21.78 -6.28 -28.77
C GLY A 185 -22.04 -5.48 -27.49
N LYS A 186 -21.82 -6.10 -26.32
CA LYS A 186 -21.90 -5.42 -25.02
C LYS A 186 -20.78 -4.38 -24.87
N ASP A 187 -19.55 -4.77 -25.19
CA ASP A 187 -18.37 -3.91 -25.07
C ASP A 187 -18.50 -2.68 -25.99
N LYS A 188 -19.01 -2.85 -27.22
CA LYS A 188 -19.31 -1.73 -28.13
C LYS A 188 -20.31 -0.75 -27.50
N MET A 189 -21.39 -1.23 -26.88
CA MET A 189 -22.39 -0.38 -26.23
C MET A 189 -21.78 0.38 -25.04
N VAL A 190 -21.00 -0.28 -24.18
CA VAL A 190 -20.29 0.39 -23.07
C VAL A 190 -19.29 1.43 -23.60
N SER A 191 -18.61 1.17 -24.72
CA SER A 191 -17.65 2.11 -25.30
C SER A 191 -18.29 3.44 -25.74
N THR A 192 -19.58 3.44 -26.08
CA THR A 192 -20.31 4.66 -26.50
C THR A 192 -20.40 5.72 -25.41
N ILE A 193 -20.32 5.31 -24.13
CA ILE A 193 -20.37 6.22 -22.97
C ILE A 193 -18.98 6.53 -22.39
N HIS A 194 -17.91 5.99 -23.00
CA HIS A 194 -16.53 6.15 -22.50
C HIS A 194 -16.04 7.60 -22.48
N VAL A 195 -16.58 8.46 -23.36
CA VAL A 195 -16.26 9.90 -23.35
C VAL A 195 -16.68 10.57 -22.03
N PHE A 196 -17.81 10.16 -21.46
CA PHE A 196 -18.28 10.64 -20.16
C PHE A 196 -17.50 10.00 -19.01
N GLN A 197 -17.09 8.74 -19.13
CA GLN A 197 -16.19 8.09 -18.17
C GLN A 197 -14.89 8.85 -18.03
N THR A 198 -14.25 9.18 -19.16
CA THR A 198 -12.98 9.91 -19.19
C THR A 198 -13.14 11.29 -18.55
N ALA A 199 -14.22 12.01 -18.88
CA ALA A 199 -14.52 13.29 -18.27
C ALA A 199 -14.82 13.19 -16.77
N PHE A 200 -15.49 12.13 -16.32
CA PHE A 200 -15.82 11.88 -14.92
C PHE A 200 -14.55 11.63 -14.10
N LEU A 201 -13.67 10.76 -14.59
CA LEU A 201 -12.39 10.46 -13.95
C LEU A 201 -11.49 11.69 -13.91
N ALA A 202 -11.41 12.46 -15.00
CA ALA A 202 -10.65 13.72 -15.04
C ALA A 202 -11.22 14.76 -14.06
N ALA A 203 -12.54 14.88 -13.94
CA ALA A 203 -13.17 15.78 -12.98
C ALA A 203 -12.94 15.34 -11.54
N LEU A 204 -12.99 14.04 -11.25
CA LEU A 204 -12.66 13.48 -9.93
C LEU A 204 -11.22 13.78 -9.55
N LEU A 205 -10.27 13.47 -10.45
CA LEU A 205 -8.86 13.75 -10.24
C LEU A 205 -8.62 15.25 -10.02
N GLY A 206 -9.24 16.11 -10.84
CA GLY A 206 -9.15 17.56 -10.71
C GLY A 206 -9.64 18.07 -9.36
N ARG A 207 -10.87 17.73 -8.96
CA ARG A 207 -11.45 18.16 -7.67
C ARG A 207 -10.60 17.73 -6.47
N LEU A 208 -10.13 16.49 -6.47
CA LEU A 208 -9.30 15.98 -5.38
C LEU A 208 -7.91 16.62 -5.39
N SER A 209 -7.30 16.81 -6.56
CA SER A 209 -6.00 17.48 -6.69
C SER A 209 -6.07 18.94 -6.26
N ASP A 210 -7.14 19.66 -6.63
CA ASP A 210 -7.37 21.05 -6.19
C ASP A 210 -7.52 21.14 -4.67
N ASN A 211 -8.21 20.17 -4.06
CA ASN A 211 -8.30 20.04 -2.61
C ASN A 211 -6.90 19.84 -1.98
N VAL A 212 -6.11 18.90 -2.50
CA VAL A 212 -4.72 18.69 -2.04
C VAL A 212 -3.88 19.96 -2.19
N ASN A 213 -3.95 20.65 -3.33
CA ASN A 213 -3.21 21.90 -3.55
C ASN A 213 -3.65 23.03 -2.62
N SER A 214 -4.92 23.04 -2.19
CA SER A 214 -5.41 24.00 -1.19
C SER A 214 -4.93 23.70 0.23
N ILE A 215 -4.71 22.42 0.55
CA ILE A 215 -4.19 21.95 1.83
C ILE A 215 -2.67 22.21 1.91
N PHE A 216 -1.95 21.90 0.83
CA PHE A 216 -0.51 22.06 0.73
C PHE A 216 -0.17 23.32 -0.10
N LEU A 217 -0.28 24.49 0.52
CA LEU A 217 0.06 25.76 -0.11
C LEU A 217 1.54 25.79 -0.50
N VAL A 218 1.81 25.88 -1.80
CA VAL A 218 3.18 25.87 -2.37
C VAL A 218 3.98 27.12 -1.94
N SER A 219 3.30 28.24 -1.70
CA SER A 219 3.92 29.53 -1.38
C SER A 219 4.50 29.64 0.03
N SER A 220 4.18 28.70 0.94
CA SER A 220 4.61 28.74 2.33
C SER A 220 5.03 27.35 2.84
N ARG A 221 6.34 27.05 2.77
CA ARG A 221 6.94 25.87 3.43
C ARG A 221 6.79 25.85 4.97
N SER A 222 6.19 26.90 5.54
CA SER A 222 5.95 27.09 6.96
C SER A 222 4.56 26.64 7.42
N THR A 223 3.59 26.50 6.53
CA THR A 223 2.21 26.13 6.88
C THR A 223 1.98 24.65 6.73
N ILE A 224 1.66 24.00 7.85
CA ILE A 224 1.34 22.58 7.93
C ILE A 224 -0.17 22.42 7.74
N PRO A 225 -0.62 21.37 7.04
CA PRO A 225 -2.03 21.00 7.01
C PRO A 225 -2.63 20.88 8.43
N SER A 226 -3.84 21.39 8.64
CA SER A 226 -4.56 21.14 9.88
C SER A 226 -5.17 19.74 9.89
N LYS A 227 -5.45 19.19 11.08
CA LYS A 227 -6.13 17.90 11.22
C LYS A 227 -7.50 17.88 10.54
N GLU A 228 -8.23 18.99 10.58
CA GLU A 228 -9.53 19.17 9.94
C GLU A 228 -9.42 19.18 8.41
N GLN A 229 -8.35 19.76 7.87
CA GLN A 229 -8.07 19.71 6.43
C GLN A 229 -7.84 18.27 5.96
N ILE A 230 -7.00 17.51 6.69
CA ILE A 230 -6.74 16.10 6.40
C ILE A 230 -8.01 15.25 6.54
N SER A 231 -8.80 15.49 7.59
CA SER A 231 -10.08 14.80 7.81
C SER A 231 -11.07 15.04 6.66
N ARG A 232 -11.15 16.28 6.15
CA ARG A 232 -12.00 16.61 4.99
C ARG A 232 -11.54 15.93 3.71
N LEU A 233 -10.23 15.85 3.46
CA LEU A 233 -9.70 15.11 2.31
C LEU A 233 -10.07 13.62 2.40
N LEU A 234 -9.91 13.02 3.59
CA LEU A 234 -10.26 11.62 3.84
C LEU A 234 -11.74 11.33 3.64
N LEU A 235 -12.61 12.18 4.17
CA LEU A 235 -14.05 12.07 3.95
C LEU A 235 -14.39 12.16 2.46
N ARG A 236 -13.74 13.06 1.73
CA ARG A 236 -13.98 13.20 0.28
C ARG A 236 -13.54 11.96 -0.50
N ILE A 237 -12.38 11.39 -0.18
CA ILE A 237 -11.91 10.13 -0.79
C ILE A 237 -12.92 9.01 -0.50
N GLN A 238 -13.41 8.92 0.74
CA GLN A 238 -14.41 7.92 1.11
C GLN A 238 -15.72 8.09 0.34
N GLU A 239 -16.23 9.32 0.21
CA GLU A 239 -17.43 9.63 -0.59
C GLU A 239 -17.28 9.17 -2.06
N GLU A 240 -16.14 9.44 -2.69
CA GLU A 240 -15.90 9.05 -4.08
C GLU A 240 -15.85 7.51 -4.26
N ILE A 241 -15.31 6.78 -3.27
CA ILE A 241 -15.32 5.30 -3.25
C ILE A 241 -16.74 4.77 -3.05
N GLU A 242 -17.50 5.33 -2.11
CA GLU A 242 -18.85 4.88 -1.78
C GLU A 242 -19.82 4.98 -2.96
N VAL A 243 -19.65 5.98 -3.83
CA VAL A 243 -20.45 6.16 -5.05
C VAL A 243 -20.27 5.02 -6.04
N VAL A 244 -19.09 4.39 -6.09
CA VAL A 244 -18.75 3.38 -7.10
C VAL A 244 -18.55 1.98 -6.55
N LYS A 245 -18.67 1.77 -5.23
CA LYS A 245 -18.38 0.48 -4.56
C LYS A 245 -19.14 -0.73 -5.11
N LEU A 246 -20.29 -0.51 -5.74
CA LEU A 246 -21.12 -1.56 -6.34
C LEU A 246 -20.72 -1.90 -7.79
N HIS A 247 -19.85 -1.09 -8.42
CA HIS A 247 -19.45 -1.24 -9.82
C HIS A 247 -18.01 -1.74 -9.91
N GLY A 248 -17.81 -3.04 -10.15
CA GLY A 248 -16.48 -3.66 -10.12
C GLY A 248 -15.42 -2.95 -10.97
N HIS A 249 -15.67 -2.76 -12.27
CA HIS A 249 -14.71 -2.13 -13.18
C HIS A 249 -14.53 -0.62 -12.90
N LEU A 250 -15.63 0.11 -12.75
CA LEU A 250 -15.59 1.56 -12.49
C LEU A 250 -14.91 1.89 -11.16
N MET A 251 -15.12 1.06 -10.13
CA MET A 251 -14.42 1.18 -8.84
C MET A 251 -12.90 1.13 -9.04
N LEU A 252 -12.38 0.15 -9.79
CA LEU A 252 -10.93 0.04 -10.04
C LEU A 252 -10.37 1.27 -10.74
N LEU A 253 -11.11 1.85 -11.70
CA LEU A 253 -10.71 3.08 -12.38
C LEU A 253 -10.68 4.28 -11.43
N VAL A 254 -11.67 4.42 -10.55
CA VAL A 254 -11.71 5.48 -9.54
C VAL A 254 -10.58 5.32 -8.52
N LEU A 255 -10.31 4.09 -8.07
CA LEU A 255 -9.21 3.80 -7.15
C LEU A 255 -7.85 4.16 -7.76
N HIS A 256 -7.66 3.92 -9.06
CA HIS A 256 -6.46 4.33 -9.77
C HIS A 256 -6.27 5.86 -9.77
N GLU A 257 -7.34 6.63 -9.98
CA GLU A 257 -7.27 8.09 -9.89
C GLU A 257 -7.04 8.58 -8.46
N ILE A 258 -7.64 7.93 -7.45
CA ILE A 258 -7.33 8.19 -6.03
C ILE A 258 -5.85 7.91 -5.74
N GLY A 259 -5.29 6.84 -6.30
CA GLY A 259 -3.86 6.53 -6.18
C GLY A 259 -2.97 7.68 -6.67
N LYS A 260 -3.30 8.32 -7.81
CA LYS A 260 -2.59 9.52 -8.29
C LYS A 260 -2.70 10.69 -7.32
N VAL A 261 -3.86 10.91 -6.72
CA VAL A 261 -4.05 11.95 -5.69
C VAL A 261 -3.19 11.68 -4.46
N LEU A 262 -3.10 10.42 -4.03
CA LEU A 262 -2.22 10.03 -2.91
C LEU A 262 -0.75 10.27 -3.25
N LEU A 263 -0.31 9.98 -4.47
CA LEU A 263 1.05 10.31 -4.92
C LEU A 263 1.30 11.83 -4.89
N LEU A 264 0.32 12.64 -5.30
CA LEU A 264 0.41 14.10 -5.20
C LEU A 264 0.52 14.57 -3.73
N VAL A 265 -0.25 13.96 -2.81
CA VAL A 265 -0.12 14.24 -1.36
C VAL A 265 1.30 13.92 -0.88
N ALA A 266 1.85 12.77 -1.28
CA ALA A 266 3.20 12.36 -0.90
C ALA A 266 4.25 13.36 -1.40
N GLU A 267 4.20 13.73 -2.69
CA GLU A 267 5.11 14.70 -3.31
C GLU A 267 5.08 16.06 -2.59
N LYS A 268 3.88 16.56 -2.30
CA LYS A 268 3.71 17.84 -1.60
C LYS A 268 4.21 17.77 -0.17
N ALA A 269 3.97 16.66 0.54
CA ALA A 269 4.42 16.47 1.90
C ALA A 269 5.96 16.34 1.96
N GLU A 270 6.56 15.60 1.04
CA GLU A 270 8.02 15.46 0.92
C GLU A 270 8.71 16.82 0.75
N TYR A 271 8.16 17.67 -0.12
CA TYR A 271 8.66 19.03 -0.32
C TYR A 271 8.59 19.92 0.95
N GLN A 272 7.71 19.59 1.89
CA GLN A 272 7.60 20.31 3.17
C GLN A 272 8.54 19.78 4.26
N ILE A 273 9.16 18.61 4.09
CA ILE A 273 10.04 18.01 5.11
C ILE A 273 11.27 18.92 5.34
N SER A 274 11.53 19.25 6.61
CA SER A 274 12.75 19.93 7.00
C SER A 274 13.91 18.92 7.12
N ALA A 275 14.91 19.02 6.24
CA ALA A 275 16.08 18.12 6.19
C ALA A 275 17.39 18.73 6.74
N GLY A 276 17.35 20.00 7.19
CA GLY A 276 18.53 20.72 7.71
C GLY A 276 19.07 20.18 9.03
N PRO A 277 20.25 20.65 9.50
CA PRO A 277 20.86 20.16 10.74
C PRO A 277 19.97 20.36 11.97
N GLU A 278 19.15 21.41 11.98
CA GLU A 278 18.18 21.68 13.05
C GLU A 278 17.16 20.55 13.21
N SER A 279 16.75 19.83 12.15
CA SER A 279 15.77 18.75 12.28
C SER A 279 16.35 17.49 12.94
N ARG A 280 17.68 17.40 13.05
CA ARG A 280 18.42 16.24 13.57
C ARG A 280 18.85 16.38 15.03
N GLN A 281 18.72 17.58 15.61
CA GLN A 281 19.19 17.84 16.97
C GLN A 281 18.40 17.03 18.01
N VAL A 282 19.06 16.48 19.02
CA VAL A 282 18.45 15.63 20.06
C VAL A 282 18.78 16.10 21.49
N THR A 283 19.45 17.24 21.63
CA THR A 283 19.97 17.75 22.91
C THR A 283 19.09 18.85 23.50
N ALA A 284 18.51 19.69 22.65
CA ALA A 284 17.62 20.78 23.04
C ALA A 284 16.15 20.36 22.90
N PRO A 285 15.20 21.15 23.44
CA PRO A 285 13.77 20.95 23.20
C PRO A 285 13.43 20.91 21.70
N ALA A 286 12.34 20.23 21.35
CA ALA A 286 11.93 20.10 19.96
C ALA A 286 11.67 21.47 19.31
N ASN A 287 12.38 21.76 18.22
CA ASN A 287 12.27 23.04 17.52
C ASN A 287 11.12 23.04 16.48
N PRO A 288 10.75 24.21 15.91
CA PRO A 288 9.65 24.30 14.97
C PRO A 288 9.80 23.41 13.72
N SER A 289 11.02 23.22 13.22
CA SER A 289 11.29 22.33 12.09
C SER A 289 10.99 20.86 12.42
N GLN A 290 11.29 20.42 13.64
CA GLN A 290 10.99 19.07 14.12
C GLN A 290 9.49 18.88 14.37
N LEU A 291 8.84 19.85 15.03
CA LEU A 291 7.40 19.84 15.24
C LEU A 291 6.63 19.76 13.92
N LYS A 292 7.13 20.46 12.89
CA LYS A 292 6.60 20.35 11.52
C LYS A 292 6.68 18.94 10.98
N ASN A 293 7.86 18.33 11.02
CA ASN A 293 8.02 16.96 10.55
C ASN A 293 7.14 15.97 11.33
N PHE A 294 6.95 16.18 12.64
CA PHE A 294 6.09 15.33 13.47
C PHE A 294 4.64 15.38 13.03
N ALA A 295 4.12 16.59 12.80
CA ALA A 295 2.76 16.77 12.30
C ALA A 295 2.58 16.15 10.90
N LEU A 296 3.55 16.33 10.00
CA LEU A 296 3.54 15.69 8.67
C LEU A 296 3.51 14.16 8.78
N CYS A 297 4.38 13.57 9.61
CA CYS A 297 4.38 12.13 9.88
C CYS A 297 3.01 11.64 10.34
N GLN A 298 2.40 12.35 11.30
CA GLN A 298 1.10 11.98 11.88
C GLN A 298 -0.03 12.08 10.84
N HIS A 299 -0.07 13.16 10.04
CA HIS A 299 -1.07 13.34 9.00
C HIS A 299 -0.96 12.28 7.90
N LEU A 300 0.25 12.00 7.41
CA LEU A 300 0.47 10.97 6.40
C LEU A 300 0.14 9.58 6.95
N GLN A 301 0.47 9.30 8.21
CA GLN A 301 0.10 8.05 8.85
C GLN A 301 -1.43 7.91 9.00
N GLU A 302 -2.13 8.98 9.36
CA GLU A 302 -3.59 9.00 9.42
C GLU A 302 -4.19 8.70 8.03
N ILE A 303 -3.67 9.33 6.98
CA ILE A 303 -4.08 9.07 5.59
C ILE A 303 -3.86 7.60 5.24
N HIS A 304 -2.65 7.09 5.45
CA HIS A 304 -2.29 5.70 5.17
C HIS A 304 -3.23 4.73 5.89
N THR A 305 -3.43 4.91 7.20
CA THR A 305 -4.22 4.01 8.04
C THR A 305 -5.69 4.00 7.62
N ARG A 306 -6.27 5.19 7.38
CA ARG A 306 -7.69 5.34 7.04
C ARG A 306 -8.00 4.81 5.64
N VAL A 307 -7.16 5.14 4.65
CA VAL A 307 -7.35 4.65 3.28
C VAL A 307 -7.09 3.15 3.19
N SER A 308 -6.08 2.62 3.90
CA SER A 308 -5.84 1.16 3.97
C SER A 308 -7.03 0.43 4.61
N ALA A 309 -7.60 0.98 5.68
CA ALA A 309 -8.80 0.42 6.30
C ALA A 309 -9.99 0.40 5.32
N THR A 310 -10.21 1.49 4.58
CA THR A 310 -11.24 1.53 3.53
C THR A 310 -10.96 0.49 2.44
N ALA A 311 -9.71 0.36 1.96
CA ALA A 311 -9.32 -0.61 0.95
C ALA A 311 -9.51 -2.06 1.43
N SER A 312 -9.26 -2.35 2.72
CA SER A 312 -9.46 -3.68 3.30
C SER A 312 -10.92 -4.11 3.38
N ASN A 313 -11.86 -3.16 3.34
CA ASN A 313 -13.30 -3.43 3.28
C ASN A 313 -13.82 -3.67 1.85
N LEU A 314 -12.96 -3.52 0.84
CA LEU A 314 -13.27 -3.72 -0.58
C LEU A 314 -12.72 -5.08 -1.07
N PRO A 315 -13.11 -5.56 -2.26
CA PRO A 315 -12.53 -6.75 -2.87
C PRO A 315 -11.00 -6.67 -2.99
N SER A 316 -10.28 -7.79 -2.93
CA SER A 316 -8.81 -7.83 -2.88
C SER A 316 -8.10 -7.01 -3.97
N LEU A 317 -8.64 -7.00 -5.20
CA LEU A 317 -8.12 -6.19 -6.31
C LEU A 317 -8.04 -4.69 -5.99
N ALA A 318 -8.93 -4.17 -5.13
CA ALA A 318 -8.92 -2.77 -4.71
C ALA A 318 -7.68 -2.43 -3.86
N ALA A 319 -7.29 -3.35 -2.96
CA ALA A 319 -6.11 -3.19 -2.13
C ALA A 319 -4.83 -3.21 -2.99
N ASP A 320 -4.77 -4.08 -4.00
CA ASP A 320 -3.63 -4.17 -4.92
C ASP A 320 -3.42 -2.88 -5.73
N VAL A 321 -4.51 -2.25 -6.17
CA VAL A 321 -4.45 -0.97 -6.94
C VAL A 321 -3.92 0.18 -6.08
N LEU A 322 -4.34 0.26 -4.81
CA LEU A 322 -3.93 1.35 -3.92
C LEU A 322 -2.58 1.12 -3.25
N SER A 323 -2.16 -0.14 -3.07
CA SER A 323 -0.95 -0.53 -2.34
C SER A 323 0.31 0.25 -2.73
N PRO A 324 0.63 0.47 -4.04
CA PRO A 324 1.82 1.23 -4.42
C PRO A 324 1.80 2.67 -3.92
N SER A 325 0.67 3.37 -4.06
CA SER A 325 0.54 4.77 -3.63
C SER A 325 0.53 4.93 -2.12
N LEU A 326 -0.08 3.97 -1.40
CA LEU A 326 -0.02 3.90 0.05
C LEU A 326 1.41 3.63 0.54
N GLY A 327 2.16 2.77 -0.15
CA GLY A 327 3.57 2.52 0.13
C GLY A 327 4.43 3.80 0.04
N VAL A 328 4.19 4.64 -0.97
CA VAL A 328 4.89 5.94 -1.09
C VAL A 328 4.52 6.89 0.05
N ILE A 329 3.23 7.01 0.39
CA ILE A 329 2.78 7.80 1.56
C ILE A 329 3.48 7.33 2.84
N TYR A 330 3.55 6.01 3.07
CA TYR A 330 4.22 5.43 4.22
C TYR A 330 5.73 5.74 4.24
N GLY A 331 6.39 5.66 3.08
CA GLY A 331 7.80 6.02 2.91
C GLY A 331 8.08 7.46 3.30
N VAL A 332 7.36 8.42 2.71
CA VAL A 332 7.51 9.86 3.00
C VAL A 332 7.21 10.16 4.48
N ALA A 333 6.22 9.48 5.06
CA ALA A 333 5.93 9.60 6.49
C ALA A 333 7.12 9.14 7.34
N CYS A 334 7.76 8.01 7.00
CA CYS A 334 8.98 7.55 7.68
C CYS A 334 10.13 8.54 7.51
N ASP A 335 10.35 9.05 6.30
CA ASP A 335 11.48 9.94 5.99
C ASP A 335 11.43 11.23 6.80
N SER A 336 10.23 11.72 7.12
CA SER A 336 10.07 12.94 7.92
C SER A 336 10.67 12.85 9.34
N VAL A 337 10.72 11.66 9.93
CA VAL A 337 11.24 11.44 11.30
C VAL A 337 12.53 10.63 11.35
N THR A 338 12.91 9.95 10.27
CA THR A 338 14.06 9.03 10.23
C THR A 338 15.36 9.70 10.68
N SER A 339 15.62 10.93 10.25
CA SER A 339 16.86 11.63 10.61
C SER A 339 16.99 11.91 12.11
N LEU A 340 15.87 12.20 12.80
CA LEU A 340 15.86 12.41 14.25
C LEU A 340 16.18 11.11 14.99
N PHE A 341 15.53 10.01 14.61
CA PHE A 341 15.76 8.71 15.22
C PHE A 341 17.18 8.22 14.98
N GLN A 342 17.74 8.45 13.79
CA GLN A 342 19.14 8.11 13.50
C GLN A 342 20.10 8.91 14.38
N SER A 343 19.91 10.22 14.52
CA SER A 343 20.77 11.04 15.38
C SER A 343 20.66 10.68 16.87
N MET A 344 19.47 10.26 17.33
CA MET A 344 19.32 9.74 18.68
C MET A 344 20.04 8.40 18.85
N LEU A 345 19.90 7.50 17.88
CA LEU A 345 20.58 6.21 17.89
C LEU A 345 22.11 6.39 17.91
N ASP A 346 22.66 7.25 17.06
CA ASP A 346 24.09 7.55 17.00
C ASP A 346 24.61 8.07 18.36
N ARG A 347 23.81 8.90 19.06
CA ARG A 347 24.14 9.38 20.40
C ARG A 347 24.13 8.27 21.44
N LEU A 348 23.13 7.37 21.41
CA LEU A 348 23.05 6.23 22.31
C LEU A 348 24.21 5.25 22.08
N GLU A 349 24.54 4.95 20.82
CA GLU A 349 25.69 4.11 20.46
C GLU A 349 27.00 4.74 20.94
N SER A 350 27.15 6.07 20.80
CA SER A 350 28.32 6.80 21.31
C SER A 350 28.46 6.68 22.84
N CYS A 351 27.36 6.68 23.59
CA CYS A 351 27.39 6.44 25.04
C CYS A 351 27.88 5.01 25.36
N VAL A 352 27.38 4.01 24.63
CA VAL A 352 27.80 2.61 24.82
C VAL A 352 29.28 2.39 24.51
N LEU A 353 29.85 3.11 23.53
CA LEU A 353 31.26 2.99 23.19
C LEU A 353 32.20 3.40 24.34
N LEU A 354 31.79 4.32 25.21
CA LEU A 354 32.55 4.75 26.39
C LEU A 354 32.81 3.60 27.39
N MET A 355 32.10 2.47 27.26
CA MET A 355 32.37 1.23 27.99
C MET A 355 33.82 0.74 27.79
N HIS A 356 34.40 0.95 26.60
CA HIS A 356 35.77 0.53 26.28
C HIS A 356 36.83 1.41 26.93
N ASP A 357 36.46 2.61 27.39
CA ASP A 357 37.35 3.52 28.12
C ASP A 357 37.31 3.27 29.63
N GLN A 358 36.39 2.42 30.11
CA GLN A 358 36.30 2.02 31.51
C GLN A 358 37.30 0.89 31.80
N ASN A 359 38.17 1.07 32.78
CA ASN A 359 39.05 0.00 33.26
C ASN A 359 38.23 -1.09 33.96
N LEU A 360 37.83 -2.13 33.21
CA LEU A 360 37.11 -3.32 33.70
C LEU A 360 38.06 -4.51 34.02
N GLY A 361 39.37 -4.26 33.97
CA GLY A 361 40.45 -5.21 34.25
C GLY A 361 40.83 -5.34 35.73
N PRO A 362 41.82 -6.20 36.06
CA PRO A 362 42.20 -6.54 37.44
C PRO A 362 42.82 -5.39 38.25
N ASP A 363 43.45 -4.40 37.61
CA ASP A 363 44.10 -3.25 38.28
C ASP A 363 43.12 -2.12 38.66
N GLY A 364 41.80 -2.34 38.56
CA GLY A 364 40.78 -1.40 39.02
C GLY A 364 40.59 -1.38 40.54
N MET A 365 41.67 -1.56 41.31
CA MET A 365 41.65 -1.40 42.76
C MET A 365 41.78 0.09 43.08
N ASP A 366 40.90 0.58 43.95
CA ASP A 366 40.77 1.96 44.46
C ASP A 366 40.00 2.95 43.59
N SER A 367 38.67 2.80 43.54
CA SER A 367 37.75 3.86 44.01
C SER A 367 36.28 3.45 43.84
N SER A 368 35.56 3.51 44.95
CA SER A 368 34.11 3.35 45.17
C SER A 368 33.49 1.94 45.05
N THR A 369 33.52 1.25 46.19
CA THR A 369 32.35 0.60 46.79
C THR A 369 31.17 1.58 47.00
N ASP A 370 30.77 2.34 45.97
CA ASP A 370 29.48 3.04 45.99
C ASP A 370 28.55 2.41 44.96
N GLY A 371 27.29 2.29 45.34
CA GLY A 371 26.22 1.68 44.59
C GLY A 371 25.79 2.46 43.34
N ASP A 372 26.64 3.36 42.84
CA ASP A 372 26.29 4.26 41.75
C ASP A 372 26.45 3.59 40.38
N ALA A 373 25.66 4.08 39.43
CA ALA A 373 25.63 3.65 38.03
C ALA A 373 26.95 3.98 37.32
N SER A 374 27.31 3.24 36.27
CA SER A 374 28.44 3.63 35.44
C SER A 374 28.16 5.00 34.78
N PRO A 375 29.13 5.92 34.69
CA PRO A 375 28.89 7.30 34.24
C PRO A 375 28.32 7.37 32.82
N TYR A 376 28.69 6.42 31.94
CA TYR A 376 28.14 6.33 30.59
C TYR A 376 26.68 5.81 30.56
N MET A 377 26.26 5.04 31.57
CA MET A 377 24.86 4.60 31.74
C MET A 377 23.98 5.71 32.31
N GLU A 378 24.50 6.54 33.21
CA GLU A 378 23.80 7.76 33.61
C GLU A 378 23.55 8.70 32.43
N GLU A 379 24.55 8.92 31.58
CA GLU A 379 24.39 9.75 30.38
C GLU A 379 23.39 9.12 29.39
N LEU A 380 23.46 7.80 29.17
CA LEU A 380 22.47 7.09 28.35
C LEU A 380 21.05 7.26 28.91
N GLN A 381 20.88 7.10 30.23
CA GLN A 381 19.59 7.27 30.87
C GLN A 381 19.08 8.70 30.71
N LYS A 382 19.92 9.72 30.99
CA LYS A 382 19.61 11.14 30.76
C LYS A 382 19.16 11.39 29.31
N CYS A 383 19.87 10.83 28.34
CA CYS A 383 19.50 10.91 26.93
C CYS A 383 18.12 10.30 26.65
N THR A 384 17.84 9.08 27.14
CA THR A 384 16.55 8.41 26.90
C THR A 384 15.37 9.13 27.57
N VAL A 385 15.55 9.65 28.79
CA VAL A 385 14.54 10.43 29.51
C VAL A 385 14.25 11.74 28.77
N HIS A 386 15.29 12.47 28.38
CA HIS A 386 15.15 13.69 27.56
C HIS A 386 14.41 13.39 26.26
N PHE A 387 14.81 12.33 25.55
CA PHE A 387 14.21 11.98 24.27
C PHE A 387 12.72 11.65 24.39
N ARG A 388 12.34 10.93 25.46
CA ARG A 388 10.95 10.64 25.76
C ARG A 388 10.13 11.90 26.02
N ASN A 389 10.63 12.76 26.90
CA ASN A 389 9.90 13.93 27.37
C ASN A 389 9.76 14.99 26.27
N GLU A 390 10.81 15.23 25.49
CA GLU A 390 10.83 16.30 24.50
C GLU A 390 10.33 15.90 23.11
N PHE A 391 10.52 14.64 22.70
CA PHE A 391 10.19 14.21 21.33
C PHE A 391 9.12 13.13 21.29
N LEU A 392 9.26 12.03 22.04
CA LEU A 392 8.29 10.93 21.97
C LEU A 392 6.91 11.30 22.51
N SER A 393 6.84 12.16 23.53
CA SER A 393 5.57 12.70 24.05
C SER A 393 4.75 13.44 22.98
N LYS A 394 5.42 13.98 21.95
CA LYS A 394 4.80 14.73 20.84
C LYS A 394 4.52 13.84 19.63
N LEU A 395 5.31 12.77 19.45
CA LEU A 395 5.22 11.84 18.31
C LEU A 395 4.26 10.67 18.55
N LEU A 396 4.21 10.15 19.78
CA LEU A 396 3.41 8.98 20.12
C LEU A 396 1.99 9.41 20.48
N PRO A 397 0.96 8.64 20.07
CA PRO A 397 -0.40 8.88 20.54
C PRO A 397 -0.45 8.80 22.06
N SER A 398 -1.25 9.64 22.71
CA SER A 398 -1.65 9.41 24.10
C SER A 398 -2.16 7.98 24.24
N SER A 399 -1.75 7.30 25.30
CA SER A 399 -1.75 5.86 25.60
C SER A 399 -3.03 5.03 25.36
N SER A 400 -4.07 5.57 24.74
CA SER A 400 -5.36 4.93 24.47
C SER A 400 -5.45 4.18 23.12
N SER A 401 -4.53 4.38 22.16
CA SER A 401 -4.53 3.60 20.91
C SER A 401 -3.39 2.57 20.89
N ARG A 402 -3.76 1.27 20.92
CA ARG A 402 -2.82 0.13 20.79
C ARG A 402 -2.39 -0.14 19.34
N SER A 403 -2.65 0.80 18.42
CA SER A 403 -2.30 0.61 17.01
C SER A 403 -0.83 0.90 16.79
N GLU A 404 -0.14 0.01 16.08
CA GLU A 404 1.21 0.26 15.61
C GLU A 404 1.23 1.51 14.73
N THR A 405 2.09 2.45 15.09
CA THR A 405 2.36 3.69 14.36
C THR A 405 3.77 3.66 13.78
N ILE A 406 4.04 4.51 12.78
CA ILE A 406 5.37 4.65 12.19
C ILE A 406 6.38 5.00 13.29
N SER A 407 6.04 5.97 14.14
CA SER A 407 6.86 6.36 15.28
C SER A 407 7.12 5.20 16.24
N THR A 408 6.12 4.40 16.59
CA THR A 408 6.35 3.22 17.46
C THR A 408 7.26 2.19 16.80
N GLY A 409 7.16 1.99 15.48
CA GLY A 409 8.05 1.12 14.72
C GLY A 409 9.49 1.62 14.70
N CYS A 410 9.70 2.93 14.54
CA CYS A 410 11.02 3.57 14.65
C CYS A 410 11.62 3.42 16.05
N VAL A 411 10.83 3.69 17.10
CA VAL A 411 11.25 3.52 18.50
C VAL A 411 11.59 2.06 18.80
N ARG A 412 10.79 1.10 18.34
CA ARG A 412 11.06 -0.34 18.49
C ARG A 412 12.37 -0.75 17.82
N ARG A 413 12.63 -0.28 16.59
CA ARG A 413 13.88 -0.55 15.87
C ARG A 413 15.10 0.03 16.61
N MET A 414 14.99 1.27 17.08
CA MET A 414 16.06 1.92 17.87
C MET A 414 16.32 1.17 19.19
N ALA A 415 15.27 0.82 19.94
CA ALA A 415 15.36 0.05 21.18
C ALA A 415 15.96 -1.35 20.96
N SER A 416 15.57 -2.04 19.88
CA SER A 416 16.16 -3.32 19.50
C SER A 416 17.66 -3.18 19.19
N ARG A 417 18.01 -2.15 18.41
CA ARG A 417 19.39 -1.88 17.99
C ARG A 417 20.29 -1.59 19.18
N ILE A 418 19.87 -0.75 20.12
CA ILE A 418 20.71 -0.41 21.28
C ILE A 418 21.01 -1.63 22.17
N LEU A 419 20.07 -2.56 22.33
CA LEU A 419 20.31 -3.81 23.06
C LEU A 419 21.34 -4.68 22.34
N VAL A 420 21.17 -4.90 21.03
CA VAL A 420 22.13 -5.68 20.23
C VAL A 420 23.52 -5.04 20.24
N PHE A 421 23.58 -3.71 20.10
CA PHE A 421 24.82 -2.96 20.11
C PHE A 421 25.53 -3.06 21.46
N PHE A 422 24.80 -2.91 22.57
CA PHE A 422 25.34 -3.09 23.91
C PHE A 422 25.92 -4.49 24.12
N ILE A 423 25.15 -5.55 23.81
CA ILE A 423 25.61 -6.94 23.99
C ILE A 423 26.87 -7.21 23.17
N ARG A 424 26.92 -6.72 21.93
CA ARG A 424 28.10 -6.82 21.08
C ARG A 424 29.30 -6.15 21.75
N HIS A 425 29.17 -4.89 22.18
CA HIS A 425 30.29 -4.18 22.79
C HIS A 425 30.71 -4.78 24.13
N ALA A 426 29.77 -5.26 24.94
CA ALA A 426 30.05 -6.01 26.17
C ALA A 426 30.82 -7.31 25.90
N SER A 427 30.53 -8.01 24.80
CA SER A 427 31.27 -9.21 24.40
C SER A 427 32.70 -8.93 23.92
N LEU A 428 33.01 -7.69 23.54
CA LEU A 428 34.34 -7.28 23.06
C LEU A 428 35.25 -6.76 24.19
N VAL A 429 34.71 -6.53 25.40
CA VAL A 429 35.49 -6.03 26.54
C VAL A 429 36.50 -7.08 27.00
N ARG A 430 37.79 -6.69 27.03
CA ARG A 430 38.90 -7.50 27.53
C ARG A 430 40.04 -6.59 28.02
N PRO A 431 40.69 -6.90 29.17
CA PRO A 431 40.38 -7.98 30.11
C PRO A 431 39.09 -7.70 30.90
N LEU A 432 38.38 -8.77 31.27
CA LEU A 432 37.14 -8.69 32.06
C LEU A 432 37.32 -9.43 33.39
N SER A 433 37.50 -8.66 34.47
CA SER A 433 37.64 -9.18 35.84
C SER A 433 36.29 -9.59 36.46
N GLU A 434 36.29 -10.29 37.59
CA GLU A 434 35.04 -10.63 38.32
C GLU A 434 34.28 -9.37 38.78
N SER A 435 34.99 -8.34 39.24
CA SER A 435 34.39 -7.04 39.55
C SER A 435 33.84 -6.35 38.29
N GLY A 436 34.55 -6.46 37.16
CA GLY A 436 34.09 -6.01 35.86
C GLY A 436 32.81 -6.71 35.38
N LYS A 437 32.68 -8.03 35.61
CA LYS A 437 31.46 -8.80 35.30
C LYS A 437 30.27 -8.33 36.15
N LEU A 438 30.48 -8.09 37.45
CA LEU A 438 29.44 -7.57 38.33
C LEU A 438 28.98 -6.17 37.91
N ARG A 439 29.92 -5.30 37.54
CA ARG A 439 29.61 -3.96 36.99
C ARG A 439 28.81 -4.05 35.69
N MET A 440 29.28 -4.87 34.73
CA MET A 440 28.56 -5.11 33.47
C MET A 440 27.14 -5.63 33.71
N ALA A 441 26.93 -6.54 34.66
CA ALA A 441 25.62 -7.07 35.00
C ALA A 441 24.68 -6.01 35.60
N ARG A 442 25.22 -5.01 36.30
CA ARG A 442 24.49 -3.82 36.77
C ARG A 442 24.13 -2.92 35.58
N ASP A 443 25.10 -2.59 34.73
CA ASP A 443 24.89 -1.76 33.53
C ASP A 443 23.83 -2.35 32.60
N MET A 444 23.79 -3.69 32.46
CA MET A 444 22.74 -4.40 31.72
C MET A 444 21.35 -4.20 32.33
N ALA A 445 21.24 -4.20 33.66
CA ALA A 445 19.97 -3.98 34.36
C ALA A 445 19.50 -2.52 34.21
N GLU A 446 20.44 -1.56 34.27
CA GLU A 446 20.17 -0.15 34.03
C GLU A 446 19.77 0.12 32.59
N LEU A 447 20.41 -0.52 31.61
CA LEU A 447 20.02 -0.45 30.20
C LEU A 447 18.61 -1.02 29.99
N GLU A 448 18.32 -2.20 30.55
CA GLU A 448 17.00 -2.83 30.50
C GLU A 448 15.93 -1.88 31.05
N LEU A 449 16.21 -1.25 32.20
CA LEU A 449 15.32 -0.28 32.83
C LEU A 449 15.16 0.99 31.98
N ALA A 450 16.25 1.59 31.50
CA ALA A 450 16.23 2.83 30.73
C ALA A 450 15.48 2.64 29.40
N VAL A 451 15.72 1.54 28.69
CA VAL A 451 15.01 1.22 27.44
C VAL A 451 13.54 0.91 27.73
N GLY A 452 13.25 0.06 28.73
CA GLY A 452 11.89 -0.37 29.06
C GLY A 452 10.99 0.78 29.55
N GLN A 453 11.52 1.64 30.41
CA GLN A 453 10.78 2.77 30.94
C GLN A 453 10.64 3.89 29.92
N ASN A 454 11.71 4.21 29.17
CA ASN A 454 11.75 5.45 28.41
C ASN A 454 11.48 5.29 26.91
N LEU A 455 11.93 4.19 26.29
CA LEU A 455 11.84 3.99 24.83
C LEU A 455 10.71 3.04 24.44
N PHE A 456 10.84 1.75 24.76
CA PHE A 456 9.92 0.71 24.30
C PHE A 456 9.85 -0.45 25.31
N PRO A 457 8.67 -1.06 25.53
CA PRO A 457 8.55 -2.25 26.38
C PRO A 457 9.47 -3.37 25.91
N VAL A 458 10.46 -3.73 26.73
CA VAL A 458 11.55 -4.65 26.35
C VAL A 458 11.04 -6.06 26.04
N GLU A 459 9.95 -6.48 26.67
CA GLU A 459 9.32 -7.79 26.49
C GLU A 459 8.79 -7.97 25.07
N GLN A 460 8.47 -6.86 24.39
CA GLN A 460 7.96 -6.85 23.02
C GLN A 460 9.06 -6.77 21.96
N LEU A 461 10.34 -6.69 22.36
CA LEU A 461 11.47 -6.63 21.42
C LEU A 461 11.85 -8.00 20.85
N GLY A 462 11.48 -9.09 21.52
CA GLY A 462 11.74 -10.45 21.03
C GLY A 462 13.23 -10.86 21.13
N PRO A 463 13.89 -11.32 20.04
CA PRO A 463 15.26 -11.88 20.10
C PRO A 463 16.32 -10.97 20.77
N PRO A 464 16.40 -9.64 20.49
CA PRO A 464 17.33 -8.74 21.17
C PRO A 464 17.21 -8.75 22.70
N TYR A 465 16.00 -8.84 23.23
CA TYR A 465 15.78 -8.89 24.67
C TYR A 465 16.15 -10.26 25.26
N ARG A 466 15.80 -11.35 24.57
CA ARG A 466 16.25 -12.70 24.98
C ARG A 466 17.77 -12.81 25.02
N ALA A 467 18.46 -12.24 24.03
CA ALA A 467 19.91 -12.17 24.01
C ALA A 467 20.47 -11.42 25.22
N LEU A 468 19.88 -10.28 25.61
CA LEU A 468 20.30 -9.54 26.81
C LEU A 468 20.13 -10.40 28.07
N ARG A 469 18.99 -11.07 28.19
CA ARG A 469 18.66 -11.94 29.32
C ARG A 469 19.54 -13.18 29.40
N ALA A 470 19.96 -13.74 28.26
CA ALA A 470 20.84 -14.89 28.18
C ALA A 470 22.32 -14.53 28.41
N PHE A 471 22.75 -13.35 27.95
CA PHE A 471 24.14 -12.90 28.10
C PHE A 471 24.52 -12.70 29.58
N ARG A 472 23.61 -12.16 30.40
CA ARG A 472 23.86 -11.85 31.81
C ARG A 472 24.31 -13.08 32.64
N PRO A 473 23.55 -14.20 32.71
CA PRO A 473 24.00 -15.39 33.41
C PRO A 473 25.18 -16.08 32.71
N MET A 474 25.27 -16.00 31.38
CA MET A 474 26.37 -16.60 30.62
C MET A 474 27.74 -16.07 31.07
N MET A 475 27.89 -14.77 31.36
CA MET A 475 29.13 -14.18 31.86
C MET A 475 29.68 -14.83 33.15
N PHE A 476 28.81 -15.41 33.97
CA PHE A 476 29.15 -16.04 35.25
C PHE A 476 29.21 -17.58 35.17
N LEU A 477 28.78 -18.18 34.06
CA LEU A 477 28.91 -19.61 33.86
C LEU A 477 30.36 -20.02 33.63
N ASP A 478 30.73 -21.15 34.21
CA ASP A 478 32.02 -21.77 33.93
C ASP A 478 32.13 -22.21 32.46
N THR A 479 33.33 -22.12 31.90
CA THR A 479 33.63 -22.43 30.50
C THR A 479 33.26 -23.88 30.16
N ALA A 480 33.43 -24.81 31.10
CA ALA A 480 33.09 -26.22 30.91
C ALA A 480 31.58 -26.48 30.76
N GLN A 481 30.74 -25.62 31.34
CA GLN A 481 29.27 -25.78 31.33
C GLN A 481 28.60 -25.03 30.17
N LEU A 482 29.37 -24.26 29.39
CA LEU A 482 28.82 -23.33 28.41
C LEU A 482 28.21 -24.07 27.20
N TRP A 483 28.86 -25.12 26.68
CA TRP A 483 28.44 -25.85 25.47
C TRP A 483 27.04 -26.48 25.57
N GLY A 484 26.68 -27.02 26.74
CA GLY A 484 25.37 -27.67 26.97
C GLY A 484 24.28 -26.73 27.50
N SER A 485 24.56 -25.43 27.60
CA SER A 485 23.63 -24.47 28.20
C SER A 485 22.57 -24.01 27.19
N PRO A 486 21.27 -24.01 27.57
CA PRO A 486 20.21 -23.52 26.69
C PRO A 486 20.35 -22.02 26.39
N LEU A 487 21.15 -21.28 27.17
CA LEU A 487 21.43 -19.86 26.97
C LEU A 487 22.10 -19.57 25.63
N LEU A 488 22.80 -20.54 25.04
CA LEU A 488 23.47 -20.34 23.75
C LEU A 488 22.48 -20.20 22.59
N HIS A 489 21.29 -20.80 22.68
CA HIS A 489 20.27 -20.72 21.63
C HIS A 489 19.68 -19.31 21.48
N ASP A 490 19.68 -18.53 22.57
CA ASP A 490 19.15 -17.16 22.59
C ASP A 490 20.21 -16.09 22.26
N LEU A 491 21.46 -16.49 21.99
CA LEU A 491 22.57 -15.59 21.70
C LEU A 491 23.10 -15.79 20.27
N PRO A 492 23.47 -14.72 19.55
CA PRO A 492 24.20 -14.84 18.30
C PRO A 492 25.54 -15.56 18.51
N PRO A 493 25.92 -16.54 17.66
CA PRO A 493 27.20 -17.23 17.76
C PRO A 493 28.40 -16.29 17.78
N SER A 494 28.38 -15.23 16.97
CA SER A 494 29.37 -14.16 17.01
C SER A 494 29.55 -13.56 18.40
N VAL A 495 28.48 -13.23 19.11
CA VAL A 495 28.55 -12.67 20.48
C VAL A 495 29.21 -13.65 21.44
N ILE A 496 28.84 -14.94 21.37
CA ILE A 496 29.40 -15.99 22.23
C ILE A 496 30.91 -16.12 21.97
N LEU A 497 31.29 -16.28 20.70
CA LEU A 497 32.70 -16.44 20.31
C LEU A 497 33.56 -15.23 20.70
N HIS A 498 33.03 -14.01 20.56
CA HIS A 498 33.74 -12.81 20.98
C HIS A 498 33.93 -12.75 22.50
N HIS A 499 32.90 -13.09 23.28
CA HIS A 499 33.02 -13.15 24.74
C HIS A 499 34.05 -14.19 25.20
N LEU A 500 34.17 -15.34 24.50
CA LEU A 500 35.12 -16.38 24.86
C LEU A 500 36.59 -15.92 24.84
N TYR A 501 36.96 -14.92 24.02
CA TYR A 501 38.30 -14.33 24.09
C TYR A 501 38.63 -13.72 25.45
N SER A 502 37.64 -13.21 26.19
CA SER A 502 37.85 -12.67 27.54
C SER A 502 38.22 -13.75 28.58
N ARG A 503 37.90 -15.02 28.28
CA ARG A 503 38.23 -16.19 29.10
C ARG A 503 39.52 -16.89 28.67
N GLY A 504 40.01 -16.57 27.47
CA GLY A 504 41.19 -17.16 26.88
C GLY A 504 42.50 -16.51 27.34
N PRO A 505 43.65 -17.18 27.14
CA PRO A 505 44.96 -16.64 27.48
C PRO A 505 45.28 -15.38 26.66
N ASP A 506 46.09 -14.47 27.20
CA ASP A 506 46.47 -13.20 26.56
C ASP A 506 47.12 -13.38 25.18
N GLU A 507 47.71 -14.54 24.94
CA GLU A 507 48.33 -14.92 23.67
C GLU A 507 47.31 -15.14 22.54
N LEU A 508 46.06 -15.52 22.90
CA LEU A 508 44.96 -15.67 21.95
C LEU A 508 44.39 -14.28 21.63
N GLN A 509 44.93 -13.66 20.60
CA GLN A 509 44.53 -12.31 20.16
C GLN A 509 43.18 -12.35 19.43
N SER A 510 42.26 -11.44 19.77
CA SER A 510 40.98 -11.33 19.05
C SER A 510 41.16 -10.74 17.65
N PRO A 511 40.19 -10.90 16.72
CA PRO A 511 40.27 -10.30 15.39
C PRO A 511 40.42 -8.77 15.43
N LEU A 512 39.81 -8.14 16.44
CA LEU A 512 39.95 -6.72 16.75
C LEU A 512 41.42 -6.36 17.04
N GLN A 513 42.08 -7.10 17.95
CA GLN A 513 43.46 -6.87 18.37
C GLN A 513 44.45 -7.18 17.24
N ARG A 514 44.27 -8.32 16.56
CA ARG A 514 45.10 -8.76 15.43
C ARG A 514 45.17 -7.70 14.33
N ASN A 515 44.02 -7.15 13.96
CA ASN A 515 43.90 -6.20 12.86
C ASN A 515 44.07 -4.74 13.31
N LYS A 516 44.33 -4.49 14.60
CA LYS A 516 44.50 -3.15 15.20
C LYS A 516 43.35 -2.19 14.87
N LEU A 517 42.12 -2.72 14.86
CA LEU A 517 40.91 -1.94 14.60
C LEU A 517 40.39 -1.31 15.89
N THR A 518 39.70 -0.17 15.78
CA THR A 518 38.94 0.37 16.92
C THR A 518 37.68 -0.46 17.16
N PRO A 519 37.13 -0.49 18.40
CA PRO A 519 35.88 -1.20 18.68
C PRO A 519 34.73 -0.78 17.75
N LEU A 520 34.66 0.52 17.39
CA LEU A 520 33.67 1.05 16.46
C LEU A 520 33.89 0.55 15.01
N GLN A 521 35.13 0.57 14.51
CA GLN A 521 35.45 0.08 13.16
C GLN A 521 35.10 -1.40 13.02
N TYR A 522 35.42 -2.19 14.05
CA TYR A 522 35.11 -3.61 14.06
C TYR A 522 33.61 -3.89 14.20
N SER A 523 32.90 -3.13 15.05
CA SER A 523 31.43 -3.25 15.17
C SER A 523 30.71 -2.94 13.87
N ARG A 524 31.14 -1.92 13.11
CA ARG A 524 30.63 -1.62 11.77
C ARG A 524 30.92 -2.73 10.76
N TRP A 525 32.11 -3.34 10.85
CA TRP A 525 32.42 -4.51 10.03
C TRP A 525 31.49 -5.68 10.37
N LEU A 526 31.26 -5.98 11.65
CA LEU A 526 30.33 -7.02 12.10
C LEU A 526 28.90 -6.79 11.59
N ASP A 527 28.42 -5.54 11.52
CA ASP A 527 27.11 -5.23 10.93
C ASP A 527 27.01 -5.55 9.43
N SER A 528 28.13 -5.53 8.71
CA SER A 528 28.18 -5.78 7.26
C SER A 528 28.38 -7.25 6.87
N GLN A 529 28.66 -8.12 7.83
CA GLN A 529 29.06 -9.50 7.59
C GLN A 529 28.06 -10.50 8.20
N GLY A 530 27.88 -11.65 7.55
CA GLY A 530 27.17 -12.79 8.14
C GLY A 530 28.06 -13.61 9.09
N GLU A 531 27.42 -14.40 9.95
CA GLU A 531 28.08 -15.27 10.95
C GLU A 531 29.20 -16.14 10.36
N ASP A 532 29.03 -16.66 9.12
CA ASP A 532 30.07 -17.42 8.40
C ASP A 532 31.39 -16.65 8.21
N GLN A 533 31.30 -15.38 7.81
CA GLN A 533 32.48 -14.55 7.53
C GLN A 533 33.14 -14.10 8.84
N ILE A 534 32.32 -13.80 9.85
CA ILE A 534 32.77 -13.53 11.21
C ILE A 534 33.54 -14.73 11.75
N TRP A 535 33.00 -15.94 11.58
CA TRP A 535 33.66 -17.18 11.98
C TRP A 535 34.99 -17.38 11.25
N LYS A 536 35.07 -17.14 9.93
CA LYS A 536 36.35 -17.23 9.20
C LYS A 536 37.41 -16.30 9.79
N GLY A 537 37.03 -15.07 10.13
CA GLY A 537 37.93 -14.11 10.78
C GLY A 537 38.42 -14.61 12.14
N ILE A 538 37.53 -15.18 12.95
CA ILE A 538 37.84 -15.80 14.24
C ILE A 538 38.74 -17.03 14.07
N LYS A 539 38.44 -17.91 13.12
CA LYS A 539 39.20 -19.12 12.85
C LYS A 539 40.67 -18.82 12.53
N VAL A 540 40.93 -17.78 11.74
CA VAL A 540 42.31 -17.35 11.44
C VAL A 540 43.07 -17.00 12.72
N THR A 541 42.43 -16.36 13.71
CA THR A 541 43.11 -16.07 14.99
C THR A 541 43.36 -17.32 15.83
N LEU A 542 42.47 -18.32 15.75
CA LEU A 542 42.62 -19.60 16.42
C LEU A 542 43.78 -20.39 15.77
N ASP A 543 43.84 -20.45 14.44
CA ASP A 543 44.91 -21.11 13.69
C ASP A 543 46.28 -20.49 14.03
N ASP A 544 46.35 -19.15 14.10
CA ASP A 544 47.55 -18.42 14.52
C ASP A 544 47.99 -18.73 15.97
N TYR A 545 47.04 -18.86 16.89
CA TYR A 545 47.31 -19.25 18.28
C TYR A 545 47.83 -20.69 18.35
N GLU A 546 47.22 -21.62 17.63
CA GLU A 546 47.66 -23.01 17.57
C GLU A 546 49.09 -23.14 17.04
N VAL A 547 49.44 -22.43 15.97
CA VAL A 547 50.80 -22.41 15.42
C VAL A 547 51.80 -21.88 16.46
N LYS A 548 51.45 -20.82 17.18
CA LYS A 548 52.30 -20.26 18.25
C LYS A 548 52.51 -21.24 19.40
N VAL A 549 51.46 -21.92 19.89
CA VAL A 549 51.58 -22.91 20.98
C VAL A 549 52.42 -24.11 20.52
N ARG A 550 52.15 -24.64 19.32
CA ARG A 550 52.89 -25.79 18.77
C ARG A 550 54.37 -25.48 18.52
N SER A 551 54.70 -24.27 18.06
CA SER A 551 56.10 -23.85 17.87
C SER A 551 56.90 -23.74 19.18
N ARG A 552 56.23 -23.62 20.33
CA ARG A 552 56.85 -23.61 21.66
C ARG A 552 57.01 -25.01 22.27
N GLY A 553 56.44 -26.04 21.63
CA GLY A 553 56.52 -27.43 22.08
C GLY A 553 55.46 -27.82 23.12
N ASP A 554 54.52 -26.93 23.45
CA ASP A 554 53.40 -27.23 24.35
C ASP A 554 52.34 -28.08 23.64
N LYS A 555 51.82 -29.08 24.35
CA LYS A 555 50.78 -30.00 23.84
C LYS A 555 49.37 -29.61 24.27
N ASP A 556 49.23 -28.80 25.32
CA ASP A 556 47.95 -28.49 25.94
C ASP A 556 47.41 -27.15 25.42
N LEU A 557 46.41 -27.23 24.54
CA LEU A 557 45.65 -26.08 24.06
C LEU A 557 44.61 -25.67 25.12
N SER A 558 44.34 -24.37 25.25
CA SER A 558 43.35 -23.85 26.20
C SER A 558 41.95 -24.49 25.97
N PRO A 559 41.20 -24.85 27.02
CA PRO A 559 39.82 -25.32 26.90
C PRO A 559 38.90 -24.36 26.12
N VAL A 560 39.22 -23.05 26.17
CA VAL A 560 38.51 -22.00 25.43
C VAL A 560 38.70 -22.16 23.91
N TYR A 561 39.92 -22.51 23.46
CA TYR A 561 40.20 -22.74 22.04
C TYR A 561 39.34 -23.88 21.48
N THR A 562 39.27 -25.00 22.20
CA THR A 562 38.47 -26.17 21.81
C THR A 562 36.98 -25.83 21.73
N LEU A 563 36.47 -25.08 22.72
CA LEU A 563 35.08 -24.65 22.76
C LEU A 563 34.73 -23.70 21.59
N MET A 564 35.62 -22.75 21.28
CA MET A 564 35.43 -21.84 20.15
C MET A 564 35.42 -22.57 18.81
N LEU A 565 36.26 -23.59 18.63
CA LEU A 565 36.23 -24.45 17.44
C LEU A 565 34.92 -25.23 17.32
N GLN A 566 34.40 -25.78 18.42
CA GLN A 566 33.13 -26.51 18.43
C GLN A 566 31.96 -25.61 18.02
N ILE A 567 31.85 -24.43 18.63
CA ILE A 567 30.79 -23.44 18.32
C ILE A 567 30.94 -22.91 16.89
N GLY A 568 32.15 -22.58 16.46
CA GLY A 568 32.36 -22.07 15.11
C GLY A 568 32.12 -23.12 14.01
N SER A 569 32.41 -24.39 14.30
CA SER A 569 32.17 -25.49 13.35
C SER A 569 30.69 -25.78 13.15
N SER A 570 29.84 -25.59 14.18
CA SER A 570 28.39 -25.75 14.03
C SER A 570 27.78 -24.70 13.10
N ILE A 571 28.29 -23.45 13.12
CA ILE A 571 27.88 -22.38 12.18
C ILE A 571 28.04 -22.83 10.72
N SER A 572 29.11 -23.58 10.43
CA SER A 572 29.40 -24.10 9.08
C SER A 572 28.58 -25.35 8.71
N GLN A 573 27.97 -26.03 9.70
CA GLN A 573 27.16 -27.24 9.51
C GLN A 573 25.69 -26.92 9.27
N ASP A 574 25.11 -25.93 9.97
CA ASP A 574 23.71 -25.50 9.82
C ASP A 574 23.36 -25.11 8.37
N ARG A 575 24.36 -24.71 7.57
CA ARG A 575 24.18 -24.37 6.15
C ARG A 575 24.12 -25.60 5.22
N ARG A 576 24.66 -26.75 5.60
CA ARG A 576 24.57 -28.00 4.80
C ARG A 576 23.20 -28.65 4.88
N GLU A 577 22.37 -28.26 5.85
CA GLU A 577 21.00 -28.75 6.01
C GLU A 577 19.96 -27.81 5.37
N ILE A 578 20.36 -26.61 4.95
CA ILE A 578 19.48 -25.57 4.35
C ILE A 578 19.71 -25.44 2.82
N VAL A 579 20.74 -26.09 2.26
CA VAL A 579 20.96 -26.26 0.81
C VAL A 579 20.58 -27.68 0.42
#